data_AF-A0A075G5Y1-F1
#
_entry.id   AF-A0A075G5Y1-F1
#
_cell.length_a   1.000
_cell.length_b   1.000
_cell.length_c   1.000
_cell.angle_alpha   90.00
_cell.angle_beta   90.00
_cell.angle_gamma   90.00
#
_symmetry.space_group_name_H-M   'P 1'
#
loop_
_entity.id
_entity.type
_entity.pdbx_description
1 polymer ?
#
loop_
_entity_poly.entity_id
_entity_poly.type
_entity_poly.pdbx_seq_one_letter_code
_entity_poly.pdbx_strand_id
1 'polypeptide(L)'
;MLTLNGVPNVVEEIEAPLPVFLTIDPSYKSNFTTVSQRIAFEKYQKEAYERARNFKQSLKVFNIDELGVDKTIVGLAGSPTIVYQVERIPKGKATRQAEVFDGSNSEHIRKVVAKMREALSAMVIK
;
A
#
# COMPACT_ATOMS: atom_id res chain seq x y z
N MET A 1 -20.50 -10.79 -21.25
CA MET A 1 -19.83 -10.33 -20.02
C MET A 1 -18.87 -11.44 -19.61
N LEU A 2 -17.56 -11.19 -19.61
CA LEU A 2 -16.57 -12.15 -19.14
C LEU A 2 -16.31 -11.84 -17.67
N THR A 3 -16.98 -12.56 -16.76
CA THR A 3 -16.75 -12.42 -15.31
C THR A 3 -15.42 -13.07 -14.94
N LEU A 4 -14.53 -12.36 -14.26
CA LEU A 4 -13.22 -12.88 -13.81
C LEU A 4 -13.31 -13.68 -12.50
N ASN A 5 -14.53 -14.02 -12.08
CA ASN A 5 -14.80 -14.81 -10.88
C ASN A 5 -14.03 -16.15 -10.94
N GLY A 6 -13.16 -16.37 -9.95
CA GLY A 6 -12.36 -17.60 -9.81
C GLY A 6 -10.86 -17.44 -10.15
N VAL A 7 -10.40 -16.25 -10.55
CA VAL A 7 -8.96 -15.96 -10.64
C VAL A 7 -8.41 -15.64 -9.24
N PRO A 8 -7.32 -16.28 -8.78
CA PRO A 8 -6.82 -16.13 -7.40
C PRO A 8 -6.42 -14.69 -7.01
N ASN A 9 -6.25 -13.81 -8.00
CA ASN A 9 -5.84 -12.41 -7.79
C ASN A 9 -7.02 -11.42 -7.82
N VAL A 10 -8.27 -11.89 -7.98
CA VAL A 10 -9.45 -11.03 -8.04
C VAL A 10 -10.29 -11.29 -6.79
N VAL A 11 -10.44 -10.26 -5.96
CA VAL A 11 -11.29 -10.31 -4.76
C VAL A 11 -12.73 -9.97 -5.11
N GLU A 12 -12.93 -8.89 -5.86
CA GLU A 12 -14.25 -8.37 -6.22
C GLU A 12 -14.19 -7.62 -7.56
N GLU A 13 -15.28 -7.68 -8.32
CA GLU A 13 -15.48 -6.96 -9.57
C GLU A 13 -16.55 -5.88 -9.35
N ILE A 14 -16.20 -4.61 -9.53
CA ILE A 14 -17.09 -3.46 -9.32
C ILE A 14 -17.25 -2.69 -10.64
N GLU A 15 -18.50 -2.45 -11.04
CA GLU A 15 -18.84 -1.63 -12.21
C GLU A 15 -19.51 -0.33 -11.75
N ALA A 16 -19.04 0.80 -12.28
CA ALA A 16 -19.61 2.12 -11.98
C ALA A 16 -19.57 3.04 -13.22
N PRO A 17 -20.61 3.84 -13.46
CA PRO A 17 -20.63 4.77 -14.59
C PRO A 17 -19.68 5.95 -14.36
N LEU A 18 -19.00 6.41 -15.42
CA LEU A 18 -18.08 7.56 -15.36
C LEU A 18 -18.81 8.89 -15.10
N PRO A 19 -18.24 9.86 -14.35
CA PRO A 19 -16.87 9.87 -13.80
C PRO A 19 -16.75 9.14 -12.45
N VAL A 20 -15.65 8.42 -12.27
CA VAL A 20 -15.33 7.70 -11.03
C VAL A 20 -13.97 8.13 -10.47
N PHE A 21 -13.81 8.04 -9.16
CA PHE A 21 -12.53 8.22 -8.49
C PHE A 21 -11.96 6.87 -8.09
N LEU A 22 -10.77 6.56 -8.60
CA LEU A 22 -10.08 5.30 -8.35
C LEU A 22 -8.79 5.57 -7.58
N THR A 23 -8.61 4.89 -6.46
CA THR A 23 -7.35 4.86 -5.71
C THR A 23 -6.65 3.54 -5.94
N ILE A 24 -5.35 3.60 -6.22
CA ILE A 24 -4.52 2.41 -6.45
C ILE A 24 -3.91 1.97 -5.12
N ASP A 25 -3.85 0.65 -4.88
CA ASP A 25 -3.18 0.08 -3.71
C ASP A 25 -1.68 0.42 -3.72
N PRO A 26 -1.12 0.97 -2.62
CA PRO A 26 0.32 1.20 -2.46
C PRO A 26 1.22 -0.04 -2.69
N SER A 27 0.67 -1.26 -2.60
CA SER A 27 1.39 -2.50 -2.86
C SER A 27 1.70 -2.72 -4.34
N TYR A 28 1.02 -2.02 -5.24
CA TYR A 28 1.19 -2.14 -6.69
C TYR A 28 2.60 -1.72 -7.12
N LYS A 29 3.26 -2.58 -7.91
CA LYS A 29 4.57 -2.30 -8.53
C LYS A 29 4.44 -2.31 -10.04
N SER A 30 4.88 -1.22 -10.68
CA SER A 30 4.95 -1.13 -12.13
C SER A 30 5.93 -2.15 -12.69
N ASN A 31 5.47 -2.99 -13.63
CA ASN A 31 6.29 -3.99 -14.30
C ASN A 31 6.48 -3.61 -15.77
N PHE A 32 7.74 -3.49 -16.20
CA PHE A 32 8.12 -3.25 -17.60
C PHE A 32 8.75 -4.52 -18.19
N THR A 33 7.93 -5.33 -18.84
CA THR A 33 8.31 -6.66 -19.31
C THR A 33 9.20 -6.59 -20.55
N THR A 34 8.92 -5.67 -21.49
CA THR A 34 9.63 -5.61 -22.77
C THR A 34 10.83 -4.67 -22.72
N VAL A 35 11.83 -4.95 -23.57
CA VAL A 35 13.01 -4.07 -23.73
C VAL A 35 12.58 -2.66 -24.13
N SER A 36 11.63 -2.54 -25.06
CA SER A 36 11.10 -1.25 -25.52
C SER A 36 10.46 -0.45 -24.39
N GLN A 37 9.70 -1.10 -23.50
CA GLN A 37 9.12 -0.44 -22.32
C GLN A 37 10.18 0.08 -21.36
N ARG A 38 11.24 -0.70 -21.12
CA ARG A 38 12.33 -0.28 -20.23
C ARG A 38 13.12 0.90 -20.82
N ILE A 39 13.41 0.88 -22.11
CA ILE A 39 14.09 1.99 -22.80
C ILE A 39 13.22 3.26 -22.75
N ALA A 40 11.91 3.12 -22.99
CA ALA A 40 10.97 4.23 -22.88
C ALA A 40 10.93 4.80 -21.46
N PHE A 41 10.88 3.93 -20.43
CA PHE A 41 10.92 4.34 -19.04
C PHE A 41 12.19 5.14 -18.72
N GLU A 42 13.36 4.66 -19.11
CA GLU A 42 14.64 5.37 -18.91
C GLU A 42 14.66 6.74 -19.61
N LYS A 43 14.14 6.82 -20.84
CA LYS A 43 14.02 8.08 -21.57
C LYS A 43 13.11 9.07 -20.82
N TYR A 44 11.91 8.65 -20.46
CA TYR A 44 10.93 9.52 -19.79
C TYR A 44 11.36 9.89 -18.37
N GLN A 45 12.08 9.02 -17.68
CA GLN A 45 12.62 9.32 -16.37
C GLN A 45 13.65 10.46 -16.45
N LYS A 46 14.57 10.42 -17.41
CA LYS A 46 15.54 11.51 -17.63
C LYS A 46 14.84 12.83 -17.97
N GLU A 47 13.89 12.78 -18.90
CA GLU A 47 13.06 13.92 -19.29
C GLU A 47 12.28 14.50 -18.11
N ALA A 48 11.71 13.64 -17.25
CA ALA A 48 11.00 14.06 -16.06
C ALA A 48 11.93 14.75 -15.05
N TYR A 49 13.14 14.26 -14.84
CA TYR A 49 14.12 14.91 -13.96
C TYR A 49 14.56 16.27 -14.49
N GLU A 50 14.79 16.40 -15.80
CA GLU A 50 15.12 17.67 -16.44
C GLU A 50 13.97 18.68 -16.32
N ARG A 51 12.74 18.26 -16.60
CA ARG A 51 11.54 19.08 -16.43
C ARG A 51 11.30 19.47 -14.99
N ALA A 52 11.54 18.57 -14.03
CA ALA A 52 11.39 18.85 -12.60
C ALA A 52 12.37 19.93 -12.13
N ARG A 53 13.62 19.94 -12.62
CA ARG A 53 14.59 21.02 -12.32
C ARG A 53 14.10 22.38 -12.82
N ASN A 54 13.41 22.40 -13.97
CA ASN A 54 12.85 23.60 -14.58
C ASN A 54 11.31 23.65 -14.49
N PHE A 55 10.73 23.21 -13.37
CA PHE A 55 9.30 22.93 -13.26
C PHE A 55 8.39 24.08 -13.68
N LYS A 56 8.79 25.34 -13.43
CA LYS A 56 8.01 26.54 -13.81
C LYS A 56 7.81 26.70 -15.32
N GLN A 57 8.67 26.10 -16.14
CA GLN A 57 8.56 26.15 -17.60
C GLN A 57 7.64 25.05 -18.15
N SER A 58 7.45 23.96 -17.40
CA SER A 58 6.70 22.77 -17.85
C SER A 58 5.37 22.57 -17.13
N LEU A 59 5.22 23.09 -15.91
CA LEU A 59 4.04 22.94 -15.07
C LEU A 59 3.36 24.29 -14.88
N LYS A 60 2.03 24.30 -15.00
CA LYS A 60 1.22 25.42 -14.55
C LYS A 60 1.05 25.31 -13.03
N VAL A 61 1.63 26.27 -12.33
CA VAL A 61 1.49 26.39 -10.88
C VAL A 61 0.25 27.23 -10.61
N PHE A 62 -0.66 26.72 -9.79
CA PHE A 62 -1.84 27.45 -9.35
C PHE A 62 -1.70 27.84 -7.89
N ASN A 63 -2.04 29.09 -7.58
CA ASN A 63 -2.25 29.53 -6.21
C ASN A 63 -3.74 29.37 -5.81
N ILE A 64 -4.04 29.66 -4.53
CA ILE A 64 -5.39 29.50 -3.99
C ILE A 64 -6.41 30.45 -4.63
N ASP A 65 -5.97 31.65 -5.02
CA ASP A 65 -6.83 32.65 -5.65
C ASP A 65 -7.18 32.23 -7.09
N GLU A 66 -6.23 31.62 -7.82
CA GLU A 66 -6.44 31.07 -9.17
C GLU A 66 -7.30 29.82 -9.20
N LEU A 67 -7.30 29.02 -8.13
CA LEU A 67 -8.16 27.84 -7.98
C LEU A 67 -9.59 28.19 -7.56
N GLY A 68 -9.83 29.42 -7.07
CA GLY A 68 -11.15 29.86 -6.58
C GLY A 68 -11.63 29.09 -5.35
N VAL A 69 -10.71 28.56 -4.54
CA VAL A 69 -11.03 27.75 -3.35
C VAL A 69 -11.07 28.65 -2.12
N ASP A 70 -12.02 28.38 -1.23
CA ASP A 70 -12.12 29.10 0.04
C ASP A 70 -10.88 28.82 0.92
N LYS A 71 -10.23 29.88 1.40
CA LYS A 71 -9.04 29.82 2.24
C LYS A 71 -9.32 29.20 3.62
N THR A 72 -10.57 29.23 4.06
CA THR A 72 -10.98 28.69 5.36
C THR A 72 -11.08 27.17 5.39
N ILE A 73 -11.24 26.53 4.21
CA ILE A 73 -11.41 25.07 4.10
C ILE A 73 -10.13 24.34 3.67
N VAL A 74 -9.02 25.05 3.47
CA VAL A 74 -7.74 24.49 3.02
C VAL A 74 -6.67 24.64 4.11
N GLY A 75 -5.79 23.64 4.21
CA GLY A 75 -4.68 23.65 5.17
C GLY A 75 -5.14 23.38 6.60
N LEU A 76 -4.41 23.94 7.59
CA LEU A 76 -4.72 23.71 9.00
C LEU A 76 -6.09 24.29 9.40
N ALA A 77 -6.48 25.44 8.83
CA ALA A 77 -7.75 26.09 9.12
C ALA A 77 -8.96 25.23 8.73
N GLY A 78 -8.86 24.49 7.62
CA GLY A 78 -9.91 23.60 7.14
C GLY A 78 -9.81 22.16 7.62
N SER A 79 -8.75 21.79 8.34
CA SER A 79 -8.56 20.42 8.81
C SER A 79 -9.37 20.18 10.07
N PRO A 80 -10.31 19.22 10.09
CA PRO A 80 -11.04 18.87 11.31
C PRO A 80 -10.14 18.21 12.37
N THR A 81 -8.96 17.73 11.98
CA THR A 81 -8.02 17.01 12.85
C THR A 81 -6.70 17.77 13.01
N ILE A 82 -6.09 17.65 14.19
CA ILE A 82 -4.77 18.20 14.52
C ILE A 82 -3.85 17.12 15.06
N VAL A 83 -2.60 17.07 14.56
CA VAL A 83 -1.59 16.13 15.05
C VAL A 83 -1.02 16.68 16.36
N TYR A 84 -1.44 16.10 17.49
CA TYR A 84 -0.99 16.52 18.83
C TYR A 84 0.46 16.13 19.13
N GLN A 85 0.85 14.90 18.79
CA GLN A 85 2.18 14.37 19.05
C GLN A 85 2.52 13.27 18.05
N VAL A 86 3.75 13.30 17.52
CA VAL A 86 4.27 12.23 16.66
C VAL A 86 5.21 11.37 17.49
N GLU A 87 4.72 10.25 17.97
CA GLU A 87 5.55 9.25 18.63
C GLU A 87 6.09 8.26 17.60
N ARG A 88 7.37 7.86 17.76
CA ARG A 88 7.89 6.73 16.99
C ARG A 88 7.18 5.48 17.46
N ILE A 89 6.48 4.80 16.55
CA ILE A 89 5.95 3.47 16.82
C ILE A 89 7.12 2.61 17.33
N PRO A 90 7.09 2.12 18.58
CA PRO A 90 8.15 1.28 19.07
C PRO A 90 8.19 0.04 18.19
N LYS A 91 9.23 -0.07 17.36
CA LYS A 91 9.51 -1.31 16.63
C LYS A 91 9.69 -2.37 17.71
N GLY A 92 8.74 -3.29 17.84
CA GLY A 92 8.86 -4.40 18.77
C GLY A 92 10.25 -5.01 18.58
N LYS A 93 11.04 -5.12 19.64
CA LYS A 93 12.27 -5.91 19.58
C LYS A 93 11.83 -7.26 19.02
N ALA A 94 12.47 -7.74 17.96
CA ALA A 94 12.15 -9.04 17.38
C ALA A 94 12.59 -10.15 18.34
N THR A 95 11.95 -10.27 19.50
CA THR A 95 12.04 -11.41 20.40
C THR A 95 11.14 -12.51 19.85
N ARG A 96 11.33 -12.87 18.58
CA ARG A 96 10.83 -14.15 18.09
C ARG A 96 11.75 -15.22 18.67
N GLN A 97 11.39 -15.73 19.84
CA GLN A 97 11.99 -16.96 20.34
C GLN A 97 11.38 -18.11 19.54
N ALA A 98 12.11 -18.56 18.53
CA ALA A 98 11.77 -19.78 17.80
C ALA A 98 12.34 -20.97 18.57
N GLU A 99 11.48 -21.90 18.97
CA GLU A 99 11.90 -23.20 19.48
C GLU A 99 12.06 -24.14 18.28
N VAL A 100 13.26 -24.71 18.08
CA VAL A 100 13.54 -25.62 16.97
C VAL A 100 13.14 -27.03 17.39
N PHE A 101 12.27 -27.67 16.61
CA PHE A 101 11.80 -29.03 16.85
C PHE A 101 12.34 -29.99 15.78
N ASP A 102 12.81 -31.15 16.22
CA ASP A 102 13.14 -32.26 15.32
C ASP A 102 11.87 -33.02 14.91
N GLY A 103 11.58 -33.06 13.61
CA GLY A 103 10.44 -33.76 13.02
C GLY A 103 10.57 -35.29 12.97
N SER A 104 11.72 -35.83 13.37
CA SER A 104 11.92 -37.28 13.50
C SER A 104 11.51 -37.80 14.88
N ASN A 105 11.33 -36.89 15.85
CA ASN A 105 10.96 -37.22 17.23
C ASN A 105 9.44 -37.05 17.44
N SER A 106 8.75 -38.15 17.72
CA SER A 106 7.29 -38.17 17.94
C SER A 106 6.83 -37.27 19.10
N GLU A 107 7.64 -37.08 20.14
CA GLU A 107 7.32 -36.20 21.27
C GLU A 107 7.39 -34.72 20.90
N HIS A 108 8.35 -34.35 20.03
CA HIS A 108 8.42 -33.00 19.49
C HIS A 108 7.22 -32.69 18.59
N ILE A 109 6.80 -33.64 17.76
CA ILE A 109 5.59 -33.49 16.93
C ILE A 109 4.35 -33.30 17.82
N ARG A 110 4.18 -34.11 18.88
CA ARG A 110 3.07 -33.96 19.82
C ARG A 110 3.03 -32.58 20.46
N LYS A 111 4.19 -32.04 20.87
CA LYS A 111 4.31 -30.71 21.47
C LYS A 111 3.91 -29.59 20.50
N VAL A 112 4.29 -29.70 19.22
CA VAL A 112 3.87 -28.74 18.17
C VAL A 112 2.37 -28.80 17.93
N VAL A 113 1.79 -30.01 17.77
CA VAL A 113 0.35 -30.19 17.53
C VAL A 113 -0.47 -29.69 18.72
N ALA A 114 -0.01 -29.92 19.95
CA ALA A 114 -0.66 -29.38 21.16
C ALA A 114 -0.69 -27.84 21.15
N LYS A 115 0.44 -27.19 20.83
CA LYS A 115 0.52 -25.72 20.69
C LYS A 115 -0.38 -25.19 19.56
N MET A 116 -0.44 -25.88 18.41
CA MET A 116 -1.34 -25.51 17.31
C MET A 116 -2.81 -25.60 17.72
N ARG A 117 -3.21 -26.67 18.43
CA ARG A 117 -4.58 -26.83 18.93
C ARG A 117 -4.94 -25.73 19.93
N GLU A 118 -4.04 -25.40 20.84
CA GLU A 118 -4.22 -24.32 21.82
C GLU A 118 -4.40 -22.96 21.13
N ALA A 119 -3.54 -22.63 20.15
CA ALA A 119 -3.65 -21.39 19.38
C ALA A 119 -4.96 -21.29 18.60
N LEU A 120 -5.39 -22.38 17.94
CA LEU A 120 -6.66 -22.44 17.21
C LEU A 120 -7.87 -22.30 18.15
N SER A 121 -7.78 -22.86 19.36
CA SER A 121 -8.85 -22.73 20.37
C SER A 121 -8.95 -21.30 20.92
N ALA A 122 -7.81 -20.60 21.05
CA ALA A 122 -7.77 -19.19 21.46
C ALA A 122 -8.21 -18.23 20.35
N MET A 123 -8.15 -18.66 19.09
CA MET A 123 -8.51 -17.86 17.91
C MET A 123 -10.00 -17.98 17.53
N VAL A 124 -10.83 -18.65 18.34
CA VAL A 124 -12.29 -18.60 18.19
C VAL A 124 -12.76 -17.19 18.55
N ILE A 125 -12.84 -16.35 17.51
CA ILE A 125 -13.43 -15.01 17.52
C ILE A 125 -14.93 -15.17 17.84
N LYS A 126 -15.39 -14.41 18.83
CA LYS A 126 -16.80 -14.22 19.15
C LYS A 126 -17.44 -13.23 18.18
#